data_AF-A0A935GNM0-F1
#
_entry.id   AF-A0A935GNM0-F1
#
_cell.length_a   1.000
_cell.length_b   1.000
_cell.length_c   1.000
_cell.angle_alpha   90.00
_cell.angle_beta   90.00
_cell.angle_gamma   90.00
#
_symmetry.space_group_name_H-M   'P 1'
#
loop_
_entity.id
_entity.type
_entity.pdbx_description
1 polymer ?
#
loop_
_entity_poly.entity_id
_entity_poly.type
_entity_poly.pdbx_seq_one_letter_code
_entity_poly.pdbx_strand_id
1 'polypeptide(L)'
;MTNRREFLRRLAVACTATAGMGAWSDLQRMAAAASLAPANPKAAGEDYRALVCIFLFGGNDGNNMVIPTSATEYLQYASGRTPTLALGQASLLPLNVRNTPGRSFALHPAMSGFQSLFNQGRAAIVANTGPLRVPTTRSQYRARTVPIPPDLFSHSDQQAQWQSSISDGAPRSGWGGRLGDLMKSANGANQSSTLISVSGNNLFEVGTTISSFKVSPGNLLGFDFYKGATSTDPLSRGISEMLAIPSVSLFEGAWKDVIDRAIQNQQLLASALSSVPPFATAFPATGLGAQMQMIARLVAVRAALGSSGRSSSPR
;
A
#
# COMPACT_ATOMS: atom_id res chain seq x y z
N MET A 1 -13.59 -17.86 12.73
CA MET A 1 -13.84 -16.50 12.19
C MET A 1 -13.00 -15.52 12.98
N THR A 2 -11.94 -14.94 12.38
CA THR A 2 -11.11 -13.93 13.05
C THR A 2 -11.78 -12.56 12.95
N ASN A 3 -12.16 -11.99 14.09
CA ASN A 3 -12.80 -10.67 14.12
C ASN A 3 -11.81 -9.56 13.67
N ARG A 4 -12.34 -8.43 13.20
CA ARG A 4 -11.54 -7.28 12.71
C ARG A 4 -10.48 -6.80 13.71
N ARG A 5 -10.83 -6.76 15.00
CA ARG A 5 -9.92 -6.34 16.08
C ARG A 5 -8.78 -7.34 16.27
N GLU A 6 -9.05 -8.63 16.09
CA GLU A 6 -8.04 -9.67 16.21
C GLU A 6 -7.09 -9.70 15.00
N PHE A 7 -7.60 -9.46 13.80
CA PHE A 7 -6.74 -9.24 12.62
C PHE A 7 -5.85 -8.00 12.80
N LEU A 8 -6.41 -6.87 13.23
CA LEU A 8 -5.63 -5.65 13.49
C LEU A 8 -4.65 -5.83 14.66
N ARG A 9 -5.00 -6.60 15.69
CA ARG A 9 -4.06 -6.96 16.77
C ARG A 9 -2.94 -7.84 16.25
N ARG A 10 -3.23 -8.85 15.42
CA ARG A 10 -2.21 -9.72 14.82
C ARG A 10 -1.32 -8.95 13.84
N LEU A 11 -1.88 -8.02 13.07
CA LEU A 11 -1.15 -7.15 12.15
C LEU A 11 -0.32 -6.10 12.92
N ALA A 12 -0.86 -5.49 13.97
CA ALA A 12 -0.12 -4.60 14.86
C ALA A 12 1.00 -5.37 15.58
N VAL A 13 0.75 -6.59 16.05
CA VAL A 13 1.76 -7.49 16.64
C VAL A 13 2.84 -7.81 15.61
N ALA A 14 2.49 -8.14 14.36
CA ALA A 14 3.45 -8.34 13.28
C ALA A 14 4.25 -7.06 12.93
N CYS A 15 3.64 -5.88 13.04
CA CYS A 15 4.33 -4.59 12.87
C CYS A 15 5.21 -4.22 14.08
N THR A 16 4.86 -4.63 15.31
CA THR A 16 5.63 -4.38 16.54
C THR A 16 6.68 -5.46 16.85
N ALA A 17 6.53 -6.67 16.30
CA ALA A 17 7.51 -7.77 16.37
C ALA A 17 8.72 -7.54 15.44
N THR A 18 8.81 -6.35 14.84
CA THR A 18 9.97 -5.83 14.10
C THR A 18 11.20 -5.57 14.98
N ALA A 19 11.10 -5.79 16.29
CA ALA A 19 12.21 -5.63 17.23
C ALA A 19 12.93 -6.93 17.60
N GLY A 20 13.08 -7.93 16.71
CA GLY A 20 14.16 -8.91 16.96
C GLY A 20 14.06 -10.33 16.42
N MET A 21 12.94 -10.80 15.88
CA MET A 21 12.92 -12.10 15.18
C MET A 21 11.95 -12.09 14.00
N GLY A 22 12.53 -11.92 12.81
CA GLY A 22 12.01 -12.34 11.50
C GLY A 22 10.64 -11.80 11.09
N ALA A 23 10.60 -10.62 10.46
CA ALA A 23 9.48 -10.19 9.60
C ALA A 23 9.05 -11.28 8.60
N TRP A 24 9.98 -12.17 8.23
CA TRP A 24 9.72 -13.35 7.42
C TRP A 24 8.80 -14.39 8.08
N SER A 25 8.97 -14.64 9.38
CA SER A 25 8.16 -15.62 10.12
C SER A 25 6.72 -15.14 10.30
N ASP A 26 6.51 -13.83 10.47
CA ASP A 26 5.19 -13.23 10.53
C ASP A 26 4.53 -13.14 9.15
N LEU A 27 5.28 -12.81 8.09
CA LEU A 27 4.81 -12.90 6.70
C LEU A 27 4.40 -14.34 6.35
N GLN A 28 5.17 -15.35 6.77
CA GLN A 28 4.82 -16.75 6.58
C GLN A 28 3.58 -17.16 7.37
N ARG A 29 3.38 -16.63 8.58
CA ARG A 29 2.13 -16.87 9.35
C ARG A 29 0.93 -16.20 8.70
N MET A 30 1.09 -15.00 8.14
CA MET A 30 0.04 -14.31 7.38
C MET A 30 -0.29 -15.08 6.09
N ALA A 31 0.73 -15.53 5.36
CA ALA A 31 0.57 -16.35 4.17
C ALA A 31 -0.09 -17.70 4.47
N ALA A 32 0.30 -18.37 5.56
CA ALA A 32 -0.31 -19.62 6.00
C ALA A 32 -1.78 -19.41 6.41
N ALA A 33 -2.10 -18.30 7.08
CA ALA A 33 -3.49 -17.95 7.39
C ALA A 33 -4.30 -17.64 6.12
N ALA A 34 -3.67 -17.08 5.09
CA ALA A 34 -4.31 -16.77 3.82
C ALA A 34 -4.47 -18.01 2.90
N SER A 35 -3.52 -18.95 2.91
CA SER A 35 -3.59 -20.19 2.11
C SER A 35 -4.60 -21.20 2.66
N LEU A 36 -5.02 -21.06 3.91
CA LEU A 36 -6.14 -21.81 4.50
C LEU A 36 -7.51 -21.28 4.07
N ALA A 37 -7.59 -20.10 3.44
CA ALA A 37 -8.83 -19.62 2.84
C ALA A 37 -8.98 -20.24 1.43
N PRO A 38 -10.17 -20.75 1.07
CA PRO A 38 -10.39 -21.29 -0.27
C PRO A 38 -10.11 -20.22 -1.33
N ALA A 39 -9.39 -20.60 -2.39
CA ALA A 39 -8.91 -19.73 -3.47
C ALA A 39 -10.02 -19.22 -4.42
N ASN A 40 -11.23 -19.04 -3.90
CA ASN A 40 -12.36 -18.54 -4.67
C ASN A 40 -12.43 -17.02 -4.52
N PRO A 41 -12.56 -16.27 -5.64
CA PRO A 41 -12.85 -14.85 -5.61
C PRO A 41 -14.09 -14.62 -4.75
N LYS A 42 -13.94 -13.81 -3.70
CA LYS A 42 -15.06 -13.44 -2.84
C LYS A 42 -16.06 -12.63 -3.66
N ALA A 43 -17.29 -13.14 -3.80
CA ALA A 43 -18.36 -12.45 -4.51
C ALA A 43 -18.69 -11.11 -3.83
N ALA A 44 -19.37 -10.23 -4.56
CA ALA A 44 -19.96 -9.03 -3.97
C ALA A 44 -20.91 -9.43 -2.84
N GLY A 45 -20.64 -8.99 -1.61
CA GLY A 45 -21.41 -9.35 -0.41
C GLY A 45 -20.70 -10.34 0.54
N GLU A 46 -19.61 -10.99 0.14
CA GLU A 46 -18.79 -11.81 1.05
C GLU A 46 -17.74 -10.99 1.81
N ASP A 47 -17.25 -11.50 2.96
CA ASP A 47 -16.20 -10.84 3.78
C ASP A 47 -14.91 -10.70 2.96
N TYR A 48 -14.70 -9.51 2.40
CA TYR A 48 -13.54 -9.11 1.62
C TYR A 48 -12.68 -8.14 2.42
N ARG A 49 -11.36 -8.36 2.37
CA ARG A 49 -10.38 -7.51 3.05
C ARG A 49 -9.35 -7.03 2.04
N ALA A 50 -9.22 -5.71 1.93
CA ALA A 50 -8.15 -5.05 1.19
C ALA A 50 -7.21 -4.35 2.16
N LEU A 51 -5.91 -4.40 1.86
CA LEU A 51 -4.92 -3.53 2.47
C LEU A 51 -4.65 -2.37 1.51
N VAL A 52 -4.89 -1.14 1.97
CA VAL A 52 -4.55 0.07 1.22
C VAL A 52 -3.37 0.74 1.94
N CYS A 53 -2.23 0.78 1.27
CA CYS A 53 -1.02 1.43 1.78
C CYS A 53 -0.89 2.82 1.16
N ILE A 54 -0.92 3.86 1.99
CA ILE A 54 -0.65 5.24 1.57
C ILE A 54 0.75 5.61 2.06
N PHE A 55 1.65 5.91 1.14
CA PHE A 55 3.02 6.30 1.46
C PHE A 55 3.26 7.75 0.99
N LEU A 56 3.53 8.65 1.93
CA LEU A 56 3.56 10.10 1.68
C LEU A 56 4.95 10.65 1.28
N PHE A 57 5.94 9.78 1.05
CA PHE A 57 7.28 10.13 0.55
C PHE A 57 7.95 11.33 1.27
N GLY A 58 7.73 11.47 2.59
CA GLY A 58 8.32 12.52 3.41
C GLY A 58 7.50 13.81 3.55
N GLY A 59 6.35 13.93 2.89
CA GLY A 59 5.49 15.13 2.95
C GLY A 59 4.68 15.31 4.24
N ASN A 60 5.06 14.64 5.34
CA ASN A 60 4.27 14.61 6.57
C ASN A 60 5.06 15.06 7.81
N ASP A 61 4.68 16.19 8.41
CA ASP A 61 5.14 16.55 9.77
C ASP A 61 4.30 15.80 10.81
N GLY A 62 4.76 14.59 11.18
CA GLY A 62 4.07 13.76 12.16
C GLY A 62 3.90 14.40 13.54
N ASN A 63 4.75 15.36 13.89
CA ASN A 63 4.64 16.06 15.17
C ASN A 63 3.63 17.22 15.13
N ASN A 64 3.24 17.70 13.95
CA ASN A 64 2.06 18.54 13.77
C ASN A 64 0.79 17.73 13.44
N MET A 65 0.91 16.43 13.15
CA MET A 65 -0.26 15.53 13.10
C MET A 65 -0.73 15.12 14.48
N VAL A 66 0.17 14.67 15.36
CA VAL A 66 -0.14 14.11 16.68
C VAL A 66 0.63 14.91 17.73
N ILE A 67 -0.08 15.78 18.43
CA ILE A 67 0.49 16.74 19.37
C ILE A 67 0.22 16.27 20.80
N PRO A 68 1.23 16.19 21.69
CA PRO A 68 0.99 15.97 23.11
C PRO A 68 0.32 17.20 23.74
N THR A 69 -0.67 16.98 24.61
CA THR A 69 -1.48 18.07 25.20
C THR A 69 -1.39 18.16 26.72
N SER A 70 -0.64 17.28 27.38
CA SER A 70 -0.28 17.46 28.77
C SER A 70 0.59 18.71 28.93
N ALA A 71 0.43 19.42 30.06
CA ALA A 71 0.99 20.76 30.23
C ALA A 71 2.50 20.83 29.91
N THR A 72 3.29 19.89 30.44
CA THR A 72 4.74 19.85 30.24
C THR A 72 5.10 19.52 28.79
N GLU A 73 4.54 18.47 28.21
CA GLU A 73 4.90 18.04 26.85
C GLU A 73 4.38 18.98 25.76
N TYR A 74 3.23 19.63 25.97
CA TYR A 74 2.76 20.68 25.05
C TYR A 74 3.73 21.88 25.05
N LEU A 75 4.22 22.31 26.22
CA LEU A 75 5.21 23.38 26.30
C LEU A 75 6.51 23.00 25.58
N GLN A 76 6.97 21.75 25.69
CA GLN A 76 8.14 21.25 24.95
C GLN A 76 7.91 21.24 23.42
N TYR A 77 6.72 20.80 22.98
CA TYR A 77 6.30 20.90 21.58
C TYR A 77 6.33 22.35 21.09
N ALA A 78 5.68 23.25 21.84
CA ALA A 78 5.55 24.65 21.48
C ALA A 78 6.90 25.35 21.44
N SER A 79 7.79 25.12 22.42
CA SER A 79 9.13 25.71 22.43
C SER A 79 9.97 25.26 21.24
N GLY A 80 9.82 24.02 20.79
CA GLY A 80 10.56 23.50 19.63
C GLY A 80 10.01 23.93 18.27
N ARG A 81 8.81 24.53 18.23
CA ARG A 81 8.10 24.88 16.97
C ARG A 81 7.72 26.35 16.83
N THR A 82 7.82 27.11 17.91
CA THR A 82 7.64 28.58 17.89
C THR A 82 8.75 29.22 17.07
N PRO A 83 8.46 30.30 16.31
CA PRO A 83 7.17 31.01 16.23
C PRO A 83 6.22 30.51 15.13
N THR A 84 6.70 29.72 14.18
CA THR A 84 5.97 29.51 12.91
C THR A 84 5.10 28.25 12.89
N LEU A 85 5.56 27.16 13.50
CA LEU A 85 4.96 25.83 13.30
C LEU A 85 4.11 25.37 14.49
N ALA A 86 4.18 26.05 15.64
CA ALA A 86 3.45 25.66 16.83
C ALA A 86 1.95 25.92 16.66
N LEU A 87 1.13 24.90 16.87
CA LEU A 87 -0.32 25.01 16.84
C LEU A 87 -0.87 25.33 18.23
N GLY A 88 -1.77 26.32 18.32
CA GLY A 88 -2.40 26.70 19.58
C GLY A 88 -3.26 25.58 20.15
N GLN A 89 -3.07 25.26 21.43
CA GLN A 89 -3.71 24.12 22.10
C GLN A 89 -5.23 24.08 21.94
N ALA A 90 -5.89 25.25 21.98
CA ALA A 90 -7.34 25.37 21.85
C ALA A 90 -7.88 24.98 20.45
N SER A 91 -7.03 24.99 19.42
CA SER A 91 -7.42 24.58 18.06
C SER A 91 -7.33 23.06 17.83
N LEU A 92 -6.65 22.34 18.72
CA LEU A 92 -6.32 20.93 18.54
C LEU A 92 -7.53 20.03 18.78
N LEU A 93 -7.56 18.90 18.08
CA LEU A 93 -8.64 17.93 18.13
C LEU A 93 -8.33 16.80 19.14
N PRO A 94 -8.94 16.76 20.33
CA PRO A 94 -8.55 15.81 21.38
C PRO A 94 -8.78 14.35 20.98
N LEU A 95 -7.85 13.47 21.39
CA LEU A 95 -7.93 12.02 21.20
C LEU A 95 -8.31 11.29 22.50
N ASN A 96 -9.21 10.32 22.39
CA ASN A 96 -9.61 9.43 23.47
C ASN A 96 -8.58 8.29 23.62
N VAL A 97 -7.39 8.60 24.12
CA VAL A 97 -6.30 7.62 24.28
C VAL A 97 -6.50 6.81 25.56
N ARG A 98 -6.34 5.48 25.46
CA ARG A 98 -6.60 4.54 26.58
C ARG A 98 -5.37 3.80 27.08
N ASN A 99 -4.25 3.86 26.35
CA ASN A 99 -3.08 3.01 26.57
C ASN A 99 -1.78 3.80 26.81
N THR A 100 -1.88 5.09 27.15
CA THR A 100 -0.75 5.95 27.52
C THR A 100 -1.05 6.69 28.83
N PRO A 101 -1.04 6.00 29.98
CA PRO A 101 -1.36 6.61 31.27
C PRO A 101 -0.52 7.88 31.52
N GLY A 102 -1.17 8.94 32.00
CA GLY A 102 -0.52 10.23 32.29
C GLY A 102 -0.19 11.10 31.07
N ARG A 103 -0.49 10.65 29.84
CA ARG A 103 -0.24 11.42 28.61
C ARG A 103 -1.53 11.62 27.83
N SER A 104 -1.77 12.84 27.39
CA SER A 104 -2.87 13.19 26.49
C SER A 104 -2.34 13.65 25.14
N PHE A 105 -3.12 13.40 24.10
CA PHE A 105 -2.76 13.75 22.72
C PHE A 105 -3.96 14.36 22.02
N ALA A 106 -3.67 15.16 20.99
CA ALA A 106 -4.65 15.71 20.08
C ALA A 106 -4.12 15.68 18.64
N LEU A 107 -5.01 15.83 17.67
CA LEU A 107 -4.68 15.90 16.25
C LEU A 107 -4.70 17.33 15.74
N HIS A 108 -4.03 17.52 14.60
CA HIS A 108 -4.14 18.72 13.78
C HIS A 108 -5.61 19.11 13.52
N PRO A 109 -5.99 20.41 13.51
CA PRO A 109 -7.36 20.88 13.27
C PRO A 109 -8.01 20.33 11.97
N ALA A 110 -7.20 20.11 10.94
CA ALA A 110 -7.64 19.58 9.64
C ALA A 110 -7.95 18.06 9.64
N MET A 111 -7.76 17.36 10.75
CA MET A 111 -7.87 15.90 10.84
C MET A 111 -9.14 15.39 11.53
N SER A 112 -10.24 16.16 11.49
CA SER A 112 -11.51 15.80 12.13
C SER A 112 -12.05 14.43 11.72
N GLY A 113 -11.92 14.06 10.43
CA GLY A 113 -12.29 12.73 9.95
C GLY A 113 -11.49 11.60 10.62
N PHE A 114 -10.17 11.78 10.76
CA PHE A 114 -9.31 10.79 11.42
C PHE A 114 -9.53 10.76 12.93
N GLN A 115 -9.75 11.91 13.57
CA GLN A 115 -10.11 12.01 14.99
C GLN A 115 -11.38 11.20 15.29
N SER A 116 -12.41 11.35 14.46
CA SER A 116 -13.67 10.62 14.58
C SER A 116 -13.43 9.10 14.50
N LEU A 117 -12.65 8.64 13.51
CA LEU A 117 -12.28 7.23 13.37
C LEU A 117 -11.50 6.71 14.58
N PHE A 118 -10.53 7.48 15.09
CA PHE A 118 -9.73 7.09 16.26
C PHE A 118 -10.61 6.98 17.51
N ASN A 119 -11.43 8.00 17.78
CA ASN A 119 -12.29 8.04 18.97
C ASN A 119 -13.40 6.97 18.94
N GLN A 120 -13.79 6.49 17.75
CA GLN A 120 -14.65 5.32 17.56
C GLN A 120 -13.93 3.97 17.65
N GLY A 121 -12.61 3.95 17.87
CA GLY A 121 -11.80 2.72 17.90
C GLY A 121 -11.60 2.06 16.53
N ARG A 122 -11.73 2.83 15.44
CA ARG A 122 -11.60 2.38 14.04
C ARG A 122 -10.28 2.80 13.38
N ALA A 123 -9.47 3.63 14.05
CA ALA A 123 -8.11 4.00 13.65
C ALA A 123 -7.16 3.83 14.84
N ALA A 124 -5.88 3.64 14.53
CA ALA A 124 -4.80 3.56 15.51
C ALA A 124 -3.61 4.39 15.02
N ILE A 125 -2.83 4.89 15.97
CA ILE A 125 -1.57 5.59 15.72
C ILE A 125 -0.47 4.71 16.32
N VAL A 126 0.55 4.42 15.53
CA VAL A 126 1.75 3.73 16.00
C VAL A 126 2.86 4.76 16.05
N ALA A 127 3.28 5.13 17.26
CA ALA A 127 4.35 6.09 17.48
C ALA A 127 5.70 5.38 17.62
N ASN A 128 6.79 6.14 17.53
CA ASN A 128 8.16 5.66 17.70
C ASN A 128 8.54 4.52 16.73
N THR A 129 8.07 4.65 15.49
CA THR A 129 8.37 3.70 14.42
C THR A 129 9.54 4.21 13.58
N GLY A 130 10.46 3.32 13.24
CA GLY A 130 11.55 3.60 12.32
C GLY A 130 12.32 2.32 12.00
N PRO A 131 13.19 2.34 10.98
CA PRO A 131 14.05 1.22 10.67
C PRO A 131 14.97 0.90 11.86
N LEU A 132 14.99 -0.36 12.28
CA LEU A 132 15.88 -0.87 13.30
C LEU A 132 16.45 -2.21 12.83
N ARG A 133 17.73 -2.45 13.12
CA ARG A 133 18.36 -3.75 12.89
C ARG A 133 18.14 -4.69 14.07
N VAL A 134 18.15 -4.13 15.28
CA VAL A 134 17.94 -4.81 16.57
C VAL A 134 17.26 -3.84 17.54
N PRO A 135 16.64 -4.31 18.64
CA PRO A 135 16.27 -3.46 19.76
C PRO A 135 17.40 -2.51 20.15
N THR A 136 17.13 -1.21 20.06
CA THR A 136 18.15 -0.19 20.27
C THR A 136 17.63 0.87 21.24
N THR A 137 18.32 1.03 22.37
CA THR A 137 18.08 2.13 23.30
C THR A 137 18.79 3.42 22.84
N ARG A 138 18.38 4.56 23.39
CA ARG A 138 19.02 5.85 23.09
C ARG A 138 20.51 5.88 23.46
N SER A 139 20.90 5.25 24.58
CA SER A 139 22.31 5.18 24.99
C SER A 139 23.13 4.30 24.05
N GLN A 140 22.61 3.14 23.66
CA GLN A 140 23.25 2.26 22.68
C GLN A 140 23.40 2.94 21.31
N TYR A 141 22.37 3.66 20.86
CA TYR A 141 22.43 4.45 19.62
C TYR A 141 23.55 5.51 19.68
N ARG A 142 23.62 6.28 20.78
CA ARG A 142 24.64 7.33 20.96
C ARG A 142 26.05 6.77 21.06
N ALA A 143 26.21 5.66 21.78
CA ALA A 143 27.50 5.01 21.99
C ALA A 143 27.90 4.08 20.83
N ARG A 144 27.00 3.86 19.85
CA ARG A 144 27.17 2.92 18.73
C ARG A 144 27.57 1.50 19.18
N THR A 145 26.97 1.01 20.26
CA THR A 145 27.28 -0.31 20.84
C THR A 145 26.45 -1.45 20.28
N VAL A 146 25.51 -1.16 19.38
CA VAL A 146 24.71 -2.15 18.66
C VAL A 146 24.67 -1.82 17.17
N PRO A 147 24.48 -2.81 16.29
CA PRO A 147 24.30 -2.55 14.86
C PRO A 147 23.09 -1.63 14.61
N ILE A 148 23.33 -0.55 13.86
CA ILE A 148 22.30 0.39 13.39
C ILE A 148 22.12 0.25 11.89
N PRO A 149 20.94 0.58 11.33
CA PRO A 149 20.78 0.63 9.87
C PRO A 149 21.86 1.53 9.23
N PRO A 150 22.40 1.14 8.06
CA PRO A 150 23.23 2.04 7.28
C PRO A 150 22.38 3.24 6.83
N ASP A 151 23.05 4.38 6.61
CA ASP A 151 22.45 5.57 6.01
C ASP A 151 21.21 6.09 6.76
N LEU A 152 21.18 5.96 8.09
CA LEU A 152 20.22 6.69 8.92
C LEU A 152 20.25 8.18 8.56
N PHE A 153 19.07 8.80 8.51
CA PHE A 153 18.81 10.16 8.02
C PHE A 153 18.81 10.35 6.50
N SER A 154 19.23 9.36 5.71
CA SER A 154 18.97 9.37 4.28
C SER A 154 17.48 9.10 4.00
N HIS A 155 16.85 10.00 3.24
CA HIS A 155 15.45 9.84 2.87
C HIS A 155 15.23 8.65 1.96
N SER A 156 16.04 8.49 0.91
CA SER A 156 15.90 7.39 -0.06
C SER A 156 16.15 6.04 0.58
N ASP A 157 17.20 5.93 1.40
CA ASP A 157 17.56 4.65 2.01
C ASP A 157 16.53 4.22 3.06
N GLN A 158 16.06 5.16 3.89
CA GLN A 158 14.99 4.84 4.84
C GLN A 158 13.66 4.50 4.14
N GLN A 159 13.34 5.14 3.01
CA GLN A 159 12.17 4.73 2.22
C GLN A 159 12.33 3.30 1.69
N ALA A 160 13.51 2.96 1.18
CA ALA A 160 13.80 1.61 0.69
C ALA A 160 13.71 0.58 1.84
N GLN A 161 14.24 0.90 3.01
CA GLN A 161 14.16 0.06 4.22
C GLN A 161 12.69 -0.13 4.67
N TRP A 162 11.87 0.92 4.64
CA TRP A 162 10.43 0.84 4.96
C TRP A 162 9.64 -0.02 3.97
N GLN A 163 9.91 0.11 2.68
CA GLN A 163 9.20 -0.62 1.64
C GLN A 163 9.66 -2.08 1.53
N SER A 164 10.92 -2.36 1.88
CA SER A 164 11.49 -3.71 1.82
C SER A 164 11.46 -4.47 3.13
N SER A 165 11.37 -3.80 4.27
CA SER A 165 11.65 -4.39 5.59
C SER A 165 13.06 -4.99 5.70
N ILE A 166 14.00 -4.57 4.86
CA ILE A 166 15.42 -4.95 4.89
C ILE A 166 16.18 -3.73 5.38
N SER A 167 16.76 -3.81 6.58
CA SER A 167 17.41 -2.67 7.25
C SER A 167 18.94 -2.72 7.20
N ASP A 168 19.52 -3.62 6.40
CA ASP A 168 20.95 -3.91 6.44
C ASP A 168 21.60 -4.22 5.09
N GLY A 169 20.91 -3.92 3.99
CA GLY A 169 21.44 -4.09 2.64
C GLY A 169 20.54 -3.45 1.59
N ALA A 170 21.01 -3.48 0.34
CA ALA A 170 20.28 -2.95 -0.81
C ALA A 170 19.11 -3.88 -1.17
N PRO A 171 17.84 -3.45 -1.00
CA PRO A 171 16.71 -4.32 -1.25
C PRO A 171 16.43 -4.48 -2.75
N ARG A 172 16.13 -5.72 -3.17
CA ARG A 172 15.66 -6.03 -4.53
C ARG A 172 14.16 -6.32 -4.60
N SER A 173 13.50 -6.47 -3.45
CA SER A 173 12.06 -6.75 -3.35
C SER A 173 11.45 -6.05 -2.13
N GLY A 174 10.16 -5.77 -2.24
CA GLY A 174 9.32 -5.23 -1.18
C GLY A 174 8.68 -6.31 -0.33
N TRP A 175 8.34 -5.99 0.91
CA TRP A 175 7.63 -6.96 1.75
C TRP A 175 6.19 -7.23 1.26
N GLY A 176 5.54 -6.26 0.61
CA GLY A 176 4.23 -6.45 -0.02
C GLY A 176 4.30 -7.38 -1.23
N GLY A 177 5.32 -7.22 -2.07
CA GLY A 177 5.64 -8.13 -3.17
C GLY A 177 5.88 -9.56 -2.71
N ARG A 178 6.72 -9.74 -1.68
CA ARG A 178 6.97 -11.07 -1.08
C ARG A 178 5.73 -11.68 -0.43
N LEU A 179 4.87 -10.87 0.18
CA LEU A 179 3.57 -11.34 0.67
C LEU A 179 2.69 -11.82 -0.51
N GLY A 180 2.68 -11.08 -1.61
CA GLY A 180 1.99 -11.46 -2.85
C GLY A 180 2.50 -12.78 -3.43
N ASP A 181 3.82 -12.99 -3.47
CA ASP A 181 4.43 -14.26 -3.90
C ASP A 181 3.92 -15.44 -3.05
N LEU A 182 3.88 -15.28 -1.72
CA LEU A 182 3.40 -16.31 -0.80
C LEU A 182 1.90 -16.57 -0.91
N MET A 183 1.11 -15.54 -1.24
CA MET A 183 -0.34 -15.63 -1.39
C MET A 183 -0.78 -15.99 -2.81
N LYS A 184 0.15 -16.13 -3.76
CA LYS A 184 -0.14 -16.35 -5.18
C LYS A 184 -1.07 -17.54 -5.43
N SER A 185 -0.84 -18.66 -4.74
CA SER A 185 -1.68 -19.87 -4.85
C SER A 185 -3.08 -19.68 -4.27
N ALA A 186 -3.23 -18.86 -3.22
CA ALA A 186 -4.52 -18.52 -2.62
C ALA A 186 -5.36 -17.60 -3.54
N ASN A 187 -4.75 -16.97 -4.54
CA ASN A 187 -5.44 -16.09 -5.48
C ASN A 187 -5.95 -16.82 -6.73
N GLY A 188 -5.70 -18.13 -6.85
CA GLY A 188 -6.18 -18.95 -7.96
C GLY A 188 -5.70 -18.45 -9.32
N ALA A 189 -6.62 -18.27 -10.27
CA ALA A 189 -6.31 -17.74 -11.60
C ALA A 189 -5.94 -16.24 -11.61
N ASN A 190 -6.06 -15.53 -10.48
CA ASN A 190 -5.83 -14.08 -10.37
C ASN A 190 -4.38 -13.77 -9.96
N GLN A 191 -3.43 -14.30 -10.71
CA GLN A 191 -2.00 -14.18 -10.36
C GLN A 191 -1.47 -12.74 -10.51
N SER A 192 -2.15 -11.87 -11.26
CA SER A 192 -1.74 -10.49 -11.54
C SER A 192 -2.49 -9.42 -10.73
N SER A 193 -3.61 -9.76 -10.09
CA SER A 193 -4.59 -8.77 -9.58
C SER A 193 -4.41 -8.37 -8.11
N THR A 194 -3.39 -8.87 -7.40
CA THR A 194 -3.32 -8.70 -5.93
C THR A 194 -2.41 -7.60 -5.43
N LEU A 195 -1.63 -6.98 -6.32
CA LEU A 195 -0.75 -5.87 -6.00
C LEU A 195 -0.96 -4.78 -7.04
N ILE A 196 -1.71 -3.74 -6.66
CA ILE A 196 -2.06 -2.64 -7.55
C ILE A 196 -1.52 -1.33 -6.98
N SER A 197 -0.72 -0.62 -7.78
CA SER A 197 -0.36 0.78 -7.45
C SER A 197 -1.18 1.75 -8.28
N VAL A 198 -1.67 2.79 -7.62
CA VAL A 198 -2.27 3.97 -8.26
C VAL A 198 -1.30 5.15 -8.35
N SER A 199 -0.05 4.99 -7.92
CA SER A 199 0.94 6.07 -7.85
C SER A 199 2.28 5.70 -8.49
N GLY A 200 2.27 4.73 -9.42
CA GLY A 200 3.44 4.32 -10.20
C GLY A 200 4.31 3.25 -9.53
N ASN A 201 5.59 3.23 -9.88
CA ASN A 201 6.51 2.20 -9.43
C ASN A 201 6.95 2.45 -7.98
N ASN A 202 6.99 1.37 -7.21
CA ASN A 202 7.42 1.39 -5.82
C ASN A 202 8.08 0.05 -5.49
N LEU A 203 9.04 0.06 -4.57
CA LEU A 203 9.74 -1.14 -4.13
C LEU A 203 8.80 -2.06 -3.33
N PHE A 204 7.85 -1.50 -2.58
CA PHE A 204 6.94 -2.23 -1.69
C PHE A 204 6.20 -3.37 -2.40
N GLU A 205 5.78 -3.16 -3.65
CA GLU A 205 5.05 -4.14 -4.46
C GLU A 205 5.95 -5.02 -5.35
N VAL A 206 7.28 -4.86 -5.31
CA VAL A 206 8.20 -5.69 -6.09
C VAL A 206 8.32 -7.07 -5.44
N GLY A 207 7.75 -8.09 -6.08
CA GLY A 207 7.94 -9.50 -5.73
C GLY A 207 9.07 -10.16 -6.53
N THR A 208 9.31 -11.43 -6.24
CA THR A 208 10.25 -12.29 -6.98
C THR A 208 9.55 -13.03 -8.12
N THR A 209 8.25 -13.36 -7.98
CA THR A 209 7.49 -14.13 -8.98
C THR A 209 6.20 -13.46 -9.43
N ILE A 210 5.66 -12.54 -8.62
CA ILE A 210 4.49 -11.74 -8.94
C ILE A 210 4.90 -10.41 -9.58
N SER A 211 4.15 -9.99 -10.60
CA SER A 211 4.26 -8.66 -11.19
C SER A 211 3.17 -7.77 -10.62
N SER A 212 3.53 -6.57 -10.17
CA SER A 212 2.55 -5.58 -9.72
C SER A 212 1.87 -4.92 -10.93
N PHE A 213 0.59 -4.60 -10.77
CA PHE A 213 -0.19 -3.91 -11.78
C PHE A 213 -0.26 -2.41 -11.45
N LYS A 214 -0.18 -1.57 -12.48
CA LYS A 214 -0.14 -0.11 -12.33
C LYS A 214 -1.35 0.51 -13.00
N VAL A 215 -2.03 1.36 -12.26
CA VAL A 215 -3.27 2.01 -12.69
C VAL A 215 -3.09 3.51 -12.53
N SER A 216 -3.43 4.27 -13.58
CA SER A 216 -3.45 5.72 -13.46
C SER A 216 -4.64 6.13 -12.58
N PRO A 217 -4.52 7.17 -11.72
CA PRO A 217 -5.66 7.74 -11.01
C PRO A 217 -6.75 8.30 -11.93
N GLY A 218 -6.39 8.64 -13.18
CA GLY A 218 -7.31 9.16 -14.18
C GLY A 218 -8.22 8.08 -14.79
N ASN A 219 -9.26 8.54 -15.49
CA ASN A 219 -10.16 7.66 -16.25
C ASN A 219 -9.52 7.12 -17.54
N LEU A 220 -8.47 7.76 -18.03
CA LEU A 220 -7.71 7.33 -19.19
C LEU A 220 -6.64 6.37 -18.71
N LEU A 221 -6.86 5.11 -19.01
CA LEU A 221 -5.91 4.05 -18.81
C LEU A 221 -5.08 3.96 -20.12
N GLY A 222 -3.77 3.70 -20.07
CA GLY A 222 -2.84 4.03 -21.17
C GLY A 222 -3.15 3.52 -22.59
N PHE A 223 -3.75 2.33 -22.75
CA PHE A 223 -4.14 1.74 -24.05
C PHE A 223 -5.66 1.79 -24.28
N ASP A 224 -6.34 2.84 -23.85
CA ASP A 224 -7.79 3.02 -24.04
C ASP A 224 -8.21 3.07 -25.52
N PHE A 225 -7.32 3.48 -26.41
CA PHE A 225 -7.51 3.51 -27.85
C PHE A 225 -7.40 2.12 -28.50
N TYR A 226 -6.77 1.14 -27.85
CA TYR A 226 -6.54 -0.19 -28.42
C TYR A 226 -7.81 -1.04 -28.36
N LYS A 227 -8.34 -1.41 -29.52
CA LYS A 227 -9.62 -2.12 -29.67
C LYS A 227 -9.47 -3.62 -29.91
N GLY A 228 -8.28 -4.18 -29.70
CA GLY A 228 -8.00 -5.60 -29.92
C GLY A 228 -7.42 -5.90 -31.31
N ALA A 229 -6.82 -7.09 -31.44
CA ALA A 229 -6.11 -7.52 -32.64
C ALA A 229 -7.03 -7.74 -33.86
N THR A 230 -8.31 -7.99 -33.63
CA THR A 230 -9.33 -8.16 -34.69
C THR A 230 -10.00 -6.85 -35.08
N SER A 231 -9.56 -5.71 -34.52
CA SER A 231 -10.12 -4.41 -34.85
C SER A 231 -9.78 -3.99 -36.27
N THR A 232 -10.68 -3.25 -36.91
CA THR A 232 -10.40 -2.56 -38.19
C THR A 232 -9.62 -1.26 -38.00
N ASP A 233 -9.41 -0.82 -36.76
CA ASP A 233 -8.62 0.36 -36.43
C ASP A 233 -7.14 0.16 -36.82
N PRO A 234 -6.57 1.01 -37.71
CA PRO A 234 -5.20 0.83 -38.20
C PRO A 234 -4.14 0.84 -37.09
N LEU A 235 -4.32 1.64 -36.04
CA LEU A 235 -3.38 1.71 -34.91
C LEU A 235 -3.40 0.41 -34.10
N SER A 236 -4.59 -0.11 -33.79
CA SER A 236 -4.75 -1.39 -33.09
C SER A 236 -4.15 -2.56 -33.88
N ARG A 237 -4.33 -2.58 -35.20
CA ARG A 237 -3.70 -3.56 -36.08
C ARG A 237 -2.18 -3.44 -36.10
N GLY A 238 -1.65 -2.23 -36.30
CA GLY A 238 -0.21 -2.00 -36.33
C GLY A 238 0.48 -2.41 -35.02
N ILE A 239 -0.13 -2.14 -33.87
CA ILE A 239 0.37 -2.60 -32.56
C ILE A 239 0.37 -4.13 -32.49
N SER A 240 -0.72 -4.78 -32.91
CA SER A 240 -0.84 -6.25 -32.85
C SER A 240 0.16 -6.92 -33.78
N GLU A 241 0.34 -6.39 -34.98
CA GLU A 241 1.31 -6.88 -35.96
C GLU A 241 2.75 -6.69 -35.42
N MET A 242 3.07 -5.54 -34.82
CA MET A 242 4.37 -5.29 -34.17
C MET A 242 4.62 -6.26 -33.00
N LEU A 243 3.61 -6.53 -32.17
CA LEU A 243 3.71 -7.49 -31.07
C LEU A 243 3.80 -8.94 -31.56
N ALA A 244 3.35 -9.25 -32.77
CA ALA A 244 3.50 -10.58 -33.38
C ALA A 244 4.89 -10.86 -34.01
N ILE A 245 5.71 -9.83 -34.26
CA ILE A 245 7.06 -10.00 -34.84
C ILE A 245 7.93 -10.90 -33.93
N PRO A 246 8.54 -11.99 -34.41
CA PRO A 246 9.41 -12.83 -33.57
C PRO A 246 10.58 -12.04 -32.99
N SER A 247 10.80 -12.14 -31.68
CA SER A 247 11.90 -11.44 -31.01
C SER A 247 13.24 -12.10 -31.29
N VAL A 248 14.26 -11.27 -31.52
CA VAL A 248 15.62 -11.74 -31.75
C VAL A 248 16.45 -11.73 -30.45
N SER A 249 16.08 -10.89 -29.48
CA SER A 249 16.77 -10.78 -28.19
C SER A 249 15.85 -11.05 -27.00
N LEU A 250 16.44 -11.49 -25.88
CA LEU A 250 15.73 -11.66 -24.60
C LEU A 250 15.09 -10.35 -24.10
N PHE A 251 15.74 -9.21 -24.35
CA PHE A 251 15.22 -7.90 -23.95
C PHE A 251 13.97 -7.54 -24.74
N GLU A 252 14.00 -7.75 -26.05
CA GLU A 252 12.86 -7.50 -26.94
C GLU A 252 11.68 -8.41 -26.58
N GLY A 253 11.93 -9.70 -26.35
CA GLY A 253 10.91 -10.64 -25.90
C GLY A 253 10.29 -10.22 -24.57
N ALA A 254 11.12 -9.88 -23.58
CA ALA A 254 10.64 -9.41 -22.27
C ALA A 254 9.84 -8.11 -22.37
N TRP A 255 10.25 -7.17 -23.24
CA TRP A 255 9.52 -5.94 -23.49
C TRP A 255 8.15 -6.21 -24.11
N LYS A 256 8.07 -7.06 -25.14
CA LYS A 256 6.79 -7.44 -25.76
C LYS A 256 5.85 -8.12 -24.77
N ASP A 257 6.38 -9.04 -23.95
CA ASP A 257 5.62 -9.69 -22.89
C ASP A 257 5.04 -8.68 -21.88
N VAL A 258 5.80 -7.63 -21.55
CA VAL A 258 5.32 -6.55 -20.66
C VAL A 258 4.19 -5.76 -21.33
N ILE A 259 4.34 -5.42 -22.61
CA ILE A 259 3.33 -4.66 -23.36
C ILE A 259 2.05 -5.48 -23.56
N ASP A 260 2.16 -6.75 -23.97
CA ASP A 260 1.00 -7.63 -24.17
C ASP A 260 0.22 -7.83 -22.86
N ARG A 261 0.92 -8.13 -21.75
CA ARG A 261 0.29 -8.18 -20.43
C ARG A 261 -0.36 -6.86 -20.03
N ALA A 262 0.27 -5.72 -20.33
CA ALA A 262 -0.29 -4.41 -20.02
C ALA A 262 -1.61 -4.18 -20.77
N ILE A 263 -1.66 -4.50 -22.07
CA ILE A 263 -2.86 -4.41 -22.91
C ILE A 263 -3.99 -5.31 -22.39
N GLN A 264 -3.70 -6.57 -22.06
CA GLN A 264 -4.71 -7.50 -21.57
C GLN A 264 -5.29 -7.07 -20.21
N ASN A 265 -4.42 -6.71 -19.26
CA ASN A 265 -4.85 -6.25 -17.93
C ASN A 265 -5.64 -4.94 -18.01
N GLN A 266 -5.24 -4.05 -18.90
CA GLN A 266 -5.92 -2.79 -19.20
C GLN A 266 -7.36 -3.03 -19.69
N GLN A 267 -7.55 -3.86 -20.71
CA GLN A 267 -8.88 -4.13 -21.30
C GLN A 267 -9.83 -4.73 -20.26
N LEU A 268 -9.31 -5.68 -19.48
CA LEU A 268 -10.04 -6.25 -18.35
C LEU A 268 -10.44 -5.18 -17.33
N LEU A 269 -9.49 -4.34 -16.91
CA LEU A 269 -9.75 -3.31 -15.92
C LEU A 269 -10.74 -2.26 -16.45
N ALA A 270 -10.58 -1.79 -17.69
CA ALA A 270 -11.45 -0.81 -18.30
C ALA A 270 -12.89 -1.32 -18.40
N SER A 271 -13.07 -2.56 -18.85
CA SER A 271 -14.37 -3.23 -18.89
C SER A 271 -14.99 -3.30 -17.49
N ALA A 272 -14.23 -3.75 -16.49
CA ALA A 272 -14.70 -3.86 -15.12
C ALA A 272 -15.10 -2.49 -14.53
N LEU A 273 -14.25 -1.46 -14.72
CA LEU A 273 -14.46 -0.12 -14.19
C LEU A 273 -15.63 0.64 -14.85
N SER A 274 -16.01 0.29 -16.07
CA SER A 274 -17.17 0.86 -16.76
C SER A 274 -18.50 0.51 -16.08
N SER A 275 -18.53 -0.60 -15.33
CA SER A 275 -19.71 -1.06 -14.59
C SER A 275 -19.92 -0.36 -13.24
N VAL A 276 -18.95 0.45 -12.78
CA VAL A 276 -19.01 1.09 -11.46
C VAL A 276 -19.84 2.37 -11.53
N PRO A 277 -20.99 2.46 -10.84
CA PRO A 277 -21.72 3.71 -10.75
C PRO A 277 -20.89 4.79 -10.03
N PRO A 278 -21.11 6.09 -10.32
CA PRO A 278 -20.46 7.16 -9.58
C PRO A 278 -20.69 7.03 -8.07
N PHE A 279 -19.64 7.22 -7.28
CA PHE A 279 -19.77 7.25 -5.83
C PHE A 279 -20.49 8.52 -5.38
N ALA A 280 -21.43 8.39 -4.44
CA ALA A 280 -22.07 9.54 -3.80
C ALA A 280 -21.08 10.34 -2.92
N THR A 281 -20.07 9.67 -2.36
CA THR A 281 -19.00 10.33 -1.60
C THR A 281 -18.15 11.19 -2.51
N ALA A 282 -18.09 12.49 -2.20
CA ALA A 282 -17.19 13.40 -2.89
C ALA A 282 -15.72 13.13 -2.51
N PHE A 283 -14.86 13.01 -3.53
CA PHE A 283 -13.41 12.97 -3.36
C PHE A 283 -12.84 14.37 -3.63
N PRO A 284 -11.90 14.86 -2.81
CA PRO A 284 -11.28 16.15 -3.05
C PRO A 284 -10.60 16.21 -4.43
N ALA A 285 -10.64 17.36 -5.10
CA ALA A 285 -9.97 17.58 -6.38
C ALA A 285 -8.45 17.78 -6.20
N THR A 286 -7.78 16.77 -5.64
CA THR A 286 -6.33 16.72 -5.41
C THR A 286 -5.77 15.42 -5.97
N GLY A 287 -4.44 15.34 -6.16
CA GLY A 287 -3.80 14.10 -6.63
C GLY A 287 -4.12 12.88 -5.76
N LEU A 288 -4.06 13.04 -4.43
CA LEU A 288 -4.44 11.97 -3.50
C LEU A 288 -5.95 11.68 -3.54
N GLY A 289 -6.80 12.70 -3.70
CA GLY A 289 -8.24 12.49 -3.85
C GLY A 289 -8.61 11.65 -5.08
N ALA A 290 -7.97 11.92 -6.23
CA ALA A 290 -8.11 11.11 -7.44
C ALA A 290 -7.58 9.67 -7.23
N GLN A 291 -6.44 9.49 -6.56
CA GLN A 291 -5.92 8.17 -6.20
C GLN A 291 -6.90 7.39 -5.32
N MET A 292 -7.48 8.04 -4.30
CA MET A 292 -8.46 7.42 -3.40
C MET A 292 -9.76 7.07 -4.12
N GLN A 293 -10.19 7.89 -5.08
CA GLN A 293 -11.34 7.58 -5.93
C GLN A 293 -11.05 6.33 -6.77
N MET A 294 -9.89 6.24 -7.41
CA MET A 294 -9.51 5.05 -8.18
C MET A 294 -9.41 3.80 -7.31
N ILE A 295 -8.80 3.90 -6.11
CA ILE A 295 -8.76 2.79 -5.14
C ILE A 295 -10.18 2.32 -4.79
N ALA A 296 -11.11 3.24 -4.53
CA ALA A 296 -12.49 2.89 -4.22
C ALA A 296 -13.17 2.15 -5.40
N ARG A 297 -12.93 2.58 -6.64
CA ARG A 297 -13.43 1.91 -7.85
C ARG A 297 -12.84 0.50 -8.00
N LEU A 298 -11.53 0.34 -7.81
CA LEU A 298 -10.85 -0.95 -7.84
C LEU A 298 -11.44 -1.94 -6.81
N VAL A 299 -11.70 -1.46 -5.59
CA VAL A 299 -12.35 -2.27 -4.54
C VAL A 299 -13.78 -2.65 -4.93
N ALA A 300 -14.51 -1.77 -5.62
CA ALA A 300 -15.85 -2.05 -6.11
C ALA A 300 -15.87 -3.14 -7.20
N VAL A 301 -14.87 -3.18 -8.10
CA VAL A 301 -14.78 -4.15 -9.20
C VAL A 301 -14.01 -5.44 -8.88
N ARG A 302 -13.59 -5.62 -7.63
CA ARG A 302 -12.77 -6.76 -7.19
C ARG A 302 -13.27 -8.13 -7.66
N ALA A 303 -14.59 -8.34 -7.75
CA ALA A 303 -15.17 -9.61 -8.18
C ALA A 303 -14.93 -9.85 -9.68
N ALA A 304 -15.10 -8.81 -10.50
CA ALA A 304 -14.84 -8.86 -11.94
C ALA A 304 -13.34 -9.05 -12.24
N LEU A 305 -12.45 -8.42 -11.43
CA LEU A 305 -11.01 -8.65 -11.48
C LEU A 305 -10.59 -10.06 -11.01
N GLY A 306 -11.52 -10.79 -10.37
CA GLY A 306 -11.32 -12.13 -9.83
C GLY A 306 -11.82 -13.27 -10.73
N SER A 307 -12.72 -13.00 -11.67
CA SER A 307 -13.41 -14.01 -12.49
C SER A 307 -12.79 -14.22 -13.88
N SER A 308 -11.91 -13.34 -14.33
CA SER A 308 -11.45 -13.25 -15.71
C SER A 308 -10.32 -14.22 -16.10
N GLY A 309 -9.83 -15.04 -15.17
CA GLY A 309 -8.95 -16.17 -15.50
C GLY A 309 -9.64 -17.32 -16.25
N ARG A 310 -10.96 -17.25 -16.47
CA ARG A 310 -11.72 -18.15 -17.38
C ARG A 310 -11.83 -17.51 -18.77
N SER A 311 -10.71 -17.23 -19.43
CA SER A 311 -10.70 -17.09 -20.88
C SER A 311 -10.24 -18.41 -21.49
N SER A 312 -11.15 -19.03 -22.22
CA SER A 312 -10.99 -20.27 -22.98
C SER A 312 -9.72 -20.27 -23.84
N SER A 313 -8.83 -21.24 -23.58
CA SER A 313 -8.02 -21.81 -24.66
C SER A 313 -8.94 -22.77 -25.43
N PRO A 314 -9.27 -22.48 -26.71
CA PRO A 314 -9.73 -23.55 -27.57
C PRO A 314 -8.52 -24.47 -27.82
N ARG A 315 -8.75 -25.78 -27.64
CA ARG A 315 -7.95 -26.78 -28.34
C ARG A 315 -8.28 -26.71 -29.83
#